data_AF-A0A7K5ULL9-F1
#
_entry.id   AF-A0A7K5ULL9-F1
#
_cell.length_a   1.000
_cell.length_b   1.000
_cell.length_c   1.000
_cell.angle_alpha   90.00
_cell.angle_beta   90.00
_cell.angle_gamma   90.00
#
_symmetry.space_group_name_H-M   'P 1'
#
loop_
_entity.id
_entity.type
_entity.pdbx_description
1 polymer ?
#
loop_
_entity_poly.entity_id
_entity_poly.type
_entity_poly.pdbx_seq_one_letter_code
_entity_poly.pdbx_strand_id
1 'polypeptide(L)'
;MKTHLYLLLLAAGIFAASQMSSMAELLTLLQQMGEVMAKDIQNLRIETPDNINDVNCISTIFEGTEQLKTSPAMKKFSAFFQNFERLKQFLTPSLAKEGKCDSERRNATIFIKKLMTFIRKTLKSAR
;
A
#
# COMPACT_ATOMS: atom_id res chain seq x y z
N MET A 1 15.80 -17.80 34.36
CA MET A 1 15.40 -17.89 32.93
C MET A 1 13.97 -17.38 32.63
N LYS A 2 13.30 -16.57 33.47
CA LYS A 2 11.92 -16.09 33.20
C LYS A 2 11.83 -14.64 32.69
N THR A 3 12.81 -13.80 32.99
CA THR A 3 12.81 -12.37 32.65
C THR A 3 12.96 -12.09 31.15
N HIS A 4 13.75 -12.91 30.43
CA HIS A 4 13.89 -12.79 28.97
C HIS A 4 12.59 -13.15 28.22
N LEU A 5 11.78 -14.08 28.74
CA LEU A 5 10.54 -14.49 28.09
C LEU A 5 9.47 -13.38 28.15
N TYR A 6 9.38 -12.66 29.28
CA TYR A 6 8.49 -11.51 29.41
C TYR A 6 8.92 -10.32 28.53
N LEU A 7 10.22 -10.05 28.42
CA LEU A 7 10.75 -9.00 27.53
C LEU A 7 10.46 -9.26 26.05
N LEU A 8 10.55 -10.52 25.59
CA LEU A 8 10.20 -10.90 24.22
C LEU A 8 8.69 -10.74 23.93
N LEU A 9 7.83 -11.10 24.89
CA LEU A 9 6.38 -10.93 24.78
C LEU A 9 5.95 -9.45 24.71
N LEU A 10 6.59 -8.58 25.49
CA LEU A 10 6.35 -7.13 25.44
C LEU A 10 6.79 -6.51 24.11
N ALA A 11 7.95 -6.91 23.57
CA ALA A 11 8.44 -6.40 22.29
C ALA A 11 7.53 -6.79 21.12
N ALA A 12 7.01 -8.03 21.09
CA ALA A 12 6.06 -8.48 20.08
C ALA A 12 4.72 -7.70 20.13
N GLY A 13 4.21 -7.38 21.32
CA GLY A 13 2.99 -6.60 21.50
C GLY A 13 3.10 -5.16 20.99
N ILE A 14 4.23 -4.49 21.23
CA ILE A 14 4.49 -3.12 20.77
C ILE A 14 4.66 -3.06 19.24
N PHE A 15 5.31 -4.08 18.66
CA PHE A 15 5.50 -4.17 17.21
C PHE A 15 4.16 -4.36 16.47
N ALA A 16 3.30 -5.27 16.95
CA ALA A 16 2.00 -5.51 16.35
C ALA A 16 1.05 -4.28 16.45
N ALA A 17 1.03 -3.59 17.59
CA ALA A 17 0.19 -2.40 17.79
C ALA A 17 0.63 -1.20 16.92
N SER A 18 1.95 -0.96 16.82
CA SER A 18 2.49 0.11 15.96
C SER A 18 2.28 -0.17 14.46
N GLN A 19 2.34 -1.43 14.04
CA GLN A 19 2.08 -1.83 12.66
C GLN A 19 0.60 -1.64 12.27
N MET A 20 -0.36 -1.97 13.15
CA MET A 20 -1.79 -1.70 12.91
C MET A 20 -2.09 -0.20 12.80
N SER A 21 -1.49 0.62 13.67
CA SER A 21 -1.64 2.08 13.64
C SER A 21 -1.15 2.67 12.32
N SER A 22 0.04 2.27 11.86
CA SER A 22 0.63 2.73 10.59
C SER A 22 -0.22 2.37 9.36
N MET A 23 -0.90 1.22 9.39
CA MET A 23 -1.71 0.76 8.26
C MET A 23 -3.12 1.39 8.23
N ALA A 24 -3.71 1.67 9.39
CA ALA A 24 -4.95 2.45 9.48
C ALA A 24 -4.74 3.90 9.01
N GLU A 25 -3.59 4.48 9.35
CA GLU A 25 -3.14 5.78 8.83
C GLU A 25 -2.97 5.73 7.31
N LEU A 26 -2.37 4.66 6.77
CA LEU A 26 -2.17 4.47 5.33
C LEU A 26 -3.51 4.42 4.56
N LEU A 27 -4.53 3.73 5.09
CA LEU A 27 -5.88 3.72 4.51
C LEU A 27 -6.57 5.09 4.58
N THR A 28 -6.41 5.80 5.70
CA THR A 28 -6.99 7.15 5.88
C THR A 28 -6.42 8.14 4.87
N LEU A 29 -5.09 8.16 4.72
CA LEU A 29 -4.42 9.03 3.76
C LEU A 29 -4.81 8.68 2.32
N LEU A 30 -4.93 7.38 2.01
CA LEU A 30 -5.33 6.94 0.67
C LEU A 30 -6.77 7.32 0.33
N GLN A 31 -7.67 7.29 1.31
CA GLN A 31 -9.04 7.78 1.14
C GLN A 31 -9.05 9.28 0.82
N GLN A 32 -8.27 10.08 1.55
CA GLN A 32 -8.12 11.51 1.27
C GLN A 32 -7.52 11.78 -0.12
N MET A 33 -6.56 10.97 -0.59
CA MET A 33 -6.06 11.08 -1.96
C MET A 33 -7.16 10.84 -2.99
N GLY A 34 -8.04 9.86 -2.76
CA GLY A 34 -9.16 9.58 -3.65
C GLY A 34 -10.08 10.79 -3.84
N GLU A 35 -10.35 11.52 -2.76
CA GLU A 35 -11.16 12.75 -2.79
C GLU A 35 -10.48 13.89 -3.56
N VAL A 36 -9.15 14.01 -3.46
CA VAL A 36 -8.37 15.01 -4.20
C VAL A 36 -8.28 14.64 -5.69
N MET A 37 -8.08 13.35 -6.01
CA MET A 37 -7.97 12.89 -7.40
C MET A 37 -9.28 12.97 -8.17
N ALA A 38 -10.42 12.84 -7.49
CA ALA A 38 -11.72 13.08 -8.11
C ALA A 38 -11.89 14.53 -8.61
N LYS A 39 -11.12 15.49 -8.07
CA LYS A 39 -11.26 16.92 -8.35
C LYS A 39 -10.17 17.47 -9.28
N ASP A 40 -8.91 17.04 -9.11
CA ASP A 40 -7.78 17.78 -9.70
C ASP A 40 -7.04 17.04 -10.83
N ILE A 41 -7.17 15.71 -11.00
CA ILE A 41 -6.27 14.94 -11.88
C ILE A 41 -7.01 13.84 -12.65
N GLN A 42 -7.76 14.25 -13.67
CA GLN A 42 -8.44 13.31 -14.57
C GLN A 42 -7.49 12.70 -15.64
N ASN A 43 -6.35 13.35 -15.91
CA ASN A 43 -5.47 12.98 -17.03
C ASN A 43 -4.34 12.02 -16.65
N LEU A 44 -4.06 11.81 -15.35
CA LEU A 44 -3.01 10.88 -14.94
C LEU A 44 -3.44 9.44 -15.20
N ARG A 45 -2.66 8.75 -16.03
CA ARG A 45 -2.86 7.35 -16.42
C ARG A 45 -1.83 6.46 -15.72
N ILE A 46 -2.32 5.64 -14.81
CA ILE A 46 -1.53 4.81 -13.92
C ILE A 46 -1.65 3.35 -14.36
N GLU A 47 -0.51 2.66 -14.43
CA GLU A 47 -0.47 1.21 -14.64
C GLU A 47 -1.22 0.50 -13.50
N THR A 48 -2.31 -0.19 -13.85
CA THR A 48 -3.25 -0.72 -12.87
C THR A 48 -3.57 -2.18 -13.19
N PRO A 49 -3.33 -3.12 -12.26
CA PRO A 49 -3.70 -4.52 -12.46
C PRO A 49 -5.17 -4.69 -12.78
N ASP A 50 -5.49 -5.62 -13.69
CA ASP A 50 -6.86 -6.01 -13.95
C ASP A 50 -7.47 -6.71 -12.73
N ASN A 51 -6.73 -7.64 -12.15
CA ASN A 51 -7.05 -8.25 -10.87
C ASN A 51 -6.09 -7.77 -9.78
N ILE A 52 -6.56 -6.85 -8.93
CA ILE A 52 -5.76 -6.30 -7.82
C ILE A 52 -5.41 -7.34 -6.74
N ASN A 53 -6.10 -8.47 -6.75
CA ASN A 53 -5.89 -9.55 -5.79
C ASN A 53 -4.90 -10.61 -6.28
N ASP A 54 -4.44 -10.50 -7.52
CA ASP A 54 -3.46 -11.41 -8.10
C ASP A 54 -2.10 -11.20 -7.41
N VAL A 55 -1.52 -12.30 -6.94
CA VAL A 55 -0.21 -12.31 -6.28
C VAL A 55 0.92 -11.99 -7.26
N ASN A 56 0.66 -12.14 -8.56
CA ASN A 56 1.59 -11.83 -9.64
C ASN A 56 1.63 -10.34 -10.01
N CYS A 57 0.87 -9.48 -9.31
CA CYS A 57 0.70 -8.07 -9.67
C CYS A 57 1.23 -7.08 -8.62
N ILE A 58 1.94 -7.56 -7.60
CA ILE A 58 2.43 -6.74 -6.49
C ILE A 58 3.42 -5.69 -6.98
N SER A 59 4.36 -6.06 -7.87
CA SER A 59 5.30 -5.12 -8.51
C SER A 59 4.57 -4.02 -9.28
N THR A 60 3.55 -4.38 -10.07
CA THR A 60 2.74 -3.44 -10.85
C THR A 60 1.99 -2.46 -9.94
N ILE A 61 1.51 -2.90 -8.77
CA ILE A 61 0.90 -2.02 -7.78
C ILE A 61 1.91 -1.00 -7.24
N PHE A 62 3.14 -1.43 -6.96
CA PHE A 62 4.19 -0.54 -6.49
C PHE A 62 4.63 0.45 -7.57
N GLU A 63 4.76 0.01 -8.82
CA GLU A 63 5.05 0.89 -9.94
C GLU A 63 3.93 1.94 -10.12
N GLY A 64 2.66 1.52 -10.11
CA GLY A 64 1.53 2.44 -10.19
C GLY A 64 1.52 3.46 -9.05
N THR A 65 2.00 3.08 -7.86
CA THR A 65 2.11 3.99 -6.71
C THR A 65 3.23 5.01 -6.89
N GLU A 66 4.36 4.63 -7.48
CA GLU A 66 5.40 5.60 -7.86
C GLU A 66 4.93 6.54 -8.98
N GLN A 67 4.14 6.05 -9.94
CA GLN A 67 3.50 6.91 -10.94
C GLN A 67 2.53 7.91 -10.27
N LEU A 68 1.73 7.47 -9.30
CA LEU A 68 0.84 8.35 -8.52
C LEU A 68 1.62 9.49 -7.84
N LYS A 69 2.76 9.17 -7.22
CA LYS A 69 3.63 10.11 -6.50
C LYS A 69 4.19 11.25 -7.35
N THR A 70 4.28 11.08 -8.67
CA THR A 70 4.75 12.14 -9.59
C THR A 70 3.81 13.34 -9.67
N SER A 71 2.55 13.15 -9.28
CA SER A 71 1.56 14.22 -9.25
C SER A 71 1.91 15.31 -8.22
N PRO A 72 1.87 16.62 -8.60
CA PRO A 72 2.05 17.71 -7.64
C PRO A 72 1.06 17.69 -6.48
N ALA A 73 -0.20 17.28 -6.72
CA ALA A 73 -1.22 17.19 -5.68
C ALA A 73 -0.94 16.08 -4.65
N MET A 74 -0.06 15.12 -4.99
CA MET A 74 0.34 14.04 -4.10
C MET A 74 1.45 14.43 -3.12
N LYS A 75 2.14 15.57 -3.33
CA LYS A 75 3.24 16.02 -2.46
C LYS A 75 2.83 16.17 -0.99
N LYS A 76 1.59 16.63 -0.73
CA LYS A 76 1.06 16.79 0.64
C LYS A 76 0.82 15.46 1.37
N PHE A 77 0.89 14.34 0.66
CA PHE A 77 0.72 13.01 1.22
C PHE A 77 2.04 12.24 1.31
N SER A 78 3.17 12.92 1.50
CA SER A 78 4.49 12.30 1.68
C SER A 78 4.50 11.20 2.76
N ALA A 79 3.77 11.40 3.86
CA ALA A 79 3.61 10.42 4.94
C ALA A 79 3.03 9.08 4.45
N PHE A 80 2.08 9.11 3.50
CA PHE A 80 1.56 7.88 2.90
C PHE A 80 2.66 7.14 2.17
N PHE A 81 3.43 7.81 1.31
CA PHE A 81 4.47 7.16 0.51
C PHE A 81 5.60 6.60 1.40
N GLN A 82 5.92 7.28 2.50
CA GLN A 82 6.87 6.78 3.49
C GLN A 82 6.35 5.50 4.18
N ASN A 83 5.10 5.49 4.62
CA ASN A 83 4.48 4.31 5.23
C ASN A 83 4.30 3.18 4.20
N PHE A 84 4.00 3.52 2.94
CA PHE A 84 3.85 2.56 1.84
C PHE A 84 5.18 1.87 1.49
N GLU A 85 6.33 2.54 1.59
CA GLU A 85 7.61 1.85 1.42
C GLU A 85 7.90 0.82 2.50
N ARG A 86 7.40 1.00 3.73
CA ARG A 86 7.48 -0.06 4.74
C ARG A 86 6.62 -1.27 4.35
N LEU A 87 5.45 -1.03 3.76
CA LEU A 87 4.60 -2.11 3.23
C LEU A 87 5.29 -2.84 2.06
N LYS A 88 5.95 -2.12 1.16
CA LYS A 88 6.75 -2.71 0.08
C LYS A 88 7.89 -3.56 0.61
N GLN A 89 8.64 -3.09 1.60
CA GLN A 89 9.70 -3.87 2.25
C GLN A 89 9.16 -5.16 2.87
N PHE A 90 8.02 -5.08 3.56
CA PHE A 90 7.34 -6.26 4.12
C PHE A 90 6.93 -7.28 3.05
N LEU A 91 6.50 -6.81 1.87
CA LEU A 91 6.06 -7.68 0.78
C LEU A 91 7.18 -8.08 -0.20
N THR A 92 8.37 -7.51 -0.08
CA THR A 92 9.52 -7.78 -0.98
C THR A 92 9.83 -9.28 -1.13
N PRO A 93 9.77 -10.12 -0.07
CA PRO A 93 9.99 -11.56 -0.22
C PRO A 93 9.00 -12.27 -1.17
N SER A 94 7.80 -11.71 -1.38
CA SER A 94 6.80 -12.26 -2.30
C SER A 94 7.04 -11.89 -3.77
N LEU A 95 7.80 -10.81 -4.04
CA LEU A 95 8.10 -10.33 -5.39
C LEU A 95 9.00 -11.30 -6.18
N ALA A 96 9.87 -12.06 -5.51
CA ALA A 96 10.77 -13.00 -6.17
C ALA A 96 10.05 -14.17 -6.88
N LYS A 97 8.75 -14.35 -6.62
CA LYS A 97 7.91 -15.42 -7.18
C LYS A 97 6.86 -14.88 -8.15
N GLU A 98 6.98 -13.62 -8.54
CA GLU A 98 5.97 -12.94 -9.32
C GLU A 98 5.98 -13.42 -10.78
N GLY A 99 4.83 -13.89 -11.25
CA GLY A 99 4.61 -14.24 -12.65
C GLY A 99 4.26 -13.01 -13.50
N LYS A 100 3.62 -13.24 -14.63
CA LYS A 100 3.11 -12.15 -15.48
C LYS A 100 1.86 -11.53 -14.82
N CYS A 101 1.86 -10.21 -14.66
CA CYS A 101 0.65 -9.44 -14.34
C CYS A 101 -0.04 -8.97 -15.61
N ASP A 102 -1.35 -9.15 -15.70
CA ASP A 102 -2.17 -8.46 -16.68
C ASP A 102 -2.66 -7.12 -16.10
N SER A 103 -2.34 -6.03 -16.79
CA SER A 103 -2.61 -4.66 -16.35
C SER A 103 -2.97 -3.74 -17.51
N GLU A 104 -3.62 -2.63 -17.18
CA GLU A 104 -3.91 -1.57 -18.13
C GLU A 104 -3.75 -0.17 -17.52
N ARG A 105 -3.62 0.83 -18.40
CA ARG A 105 -3.52 2.25 -18.03
C ARG A 105 -4.87 2.84 -17.65
N ARG A 106 -5.17 2.89 -16.35
CA ARG A 106 -6.42 3.45 -15.80
C ARG A 106 -6.21 4.84 -15.22
N ASN A 107 -7.30 5.57 -14.96
CA ASN A 107 -7.20 6.86 -14.28
C ASN A 107 -6.80 6.68 -12.80
N ALA A 108 -6.25 7.73 -12.21
CA ALA A 108 -5.78 7.71 -10.82
C ALA A 108 -6.88 7.34 -9.81
N THR A 109 -8.13 7.74 -10.04
CA THR A 109 -9.26 7.41 -9.16
C THR A 109 -9.51 5.89 -9.11
N ILE A 110 -9.48 5.21 -10.25
CA ILE A 110 -9.65 3.75 -10.31
C ILE A 110 -8.46 3.07 -9.64
N PHE A 111 -7.24 3.53 -9.92
CA PHE A 111 -6.05 3.00 -9.28
C PHE A 111 -6.13 3.11 -7.75
N ILE A 112 -6.47 4.27 -7.20
CA ILE A 112 -6.60 4.48 -5.74
C ILE A 112 -7.64 3.54 -5.13
N LYS A 113 -8.81 3.36 -5.76
CA LYS A 113 -9.84 2.43 -5.27
C LYS A 113 -9.32 0.99 -5.20
N LYS A 114 -8.58 0.57 -6.23
CA LYS A 114 -7.95 -0.75 -6.25
C LYS A 114 -6.84 -0.83 -5.18
N LEU A 115 -5.99 0.18 -5.06
CA LEU A 115 -4.94 0.23 -4.03
C LEU A 115 -5.51 0.12 -2.61
N MET A 116 -6.64 0.78 -2.31
CA MET A 116 -7.34 0.63 -1.04
C MET A 116 -7.78 -0.82 -0.79
N THR A 117 -8.21 -1.52 -1.85
CA THR A 117 -8.64 -2.92 -1.77
C THR A 117 -7.45 -3.84 -1.49
N PHE A 118 -6.33 -3.61 -2.18
CA PHE A 118 -5.06 -4.30 -1.94
C PHE A 118 -4.61 -4.17 -0.49
N ILE A 119 -4.49 -2.93 0.02
CA ILE A 119 -4.03 -2.68 1.39
C ILE A 119 -4.98 -3.33 2.41
N ARG A 120 -6.30 -3.25 2.22
CA ARG A 120 -7.28 -3.91 3.09
C ARG A 120 -7.12 -5.43 3.10
N LYS A 121 -6.83 -6.05 1.95
CA LYS A 121 -6.58 -7.49 1.87
C LYS A 121 -5.29 -7.85 2.59
N THR A 122 -4.21 -7.13 2.32
CA THR A 122 -2.91 -7.35 2.98
C THR A 122 -3.00 -7.20 4.49
N LEU A 123 -3.83 -6.26 4.97
CA LEU A 123 -4.15 -6.10 6.38
C LEU A 123 -4.86 -7.32 7.00
N LYS A 124 -5.81 -7.92 6.28
CA LYS A 124 -6.54 -9.09 6.77
C LYS A 124 -5.65 -10.33 6.83
N SER A 125 -4.71 -10.48 5.90
CA SER A 125 -3.78 -11.61 5.87
C SER A 125 -2.63 -11.49 6.89
N ALA A 126 -2.42 -10.31 7.47
CA ALA A 126 -1.38 -10.08 8.49
C ALA A 126 -1.89 -10.29 9.94
N ARG A 127 -3.18 -10.58 10.13
CA ARG A 127 -3.77 -11.03 11.41
C ARG A 127 -3.79 -12.55 11.46
#